data_AF-A0A7L4Q338-F1
#
_entry.id   AF-A0A7L4Q338-F1
#
_cell.length_a   1.000
_cell.length_b   1.000
_cell.length_c   1.000
_cell.angle_alpha   90.00
_cell.angle_beta   90.00
_cell.angle_gamma   90.00
#
_symmetry.space_group_name_H-M   'P 1'
#
loop_
_entity.id
_entity.type
_entity.pdbx_description
1 polymer ?
#
loop_
_entity_poly.entity_id
_entity_poly.type
_entity_poly.pdbx_seq_one_letter_code
_entity_poly.pdbx_strand_id
1 'polypeptide(L)'
;EGANSQKLASWSTVGKAADDVIQAMIALDEAGYHGPYALTLAPARFNLLYRRYVQGIGTELEHLKSIVTDGIFKAPVLKTGGVLIATGRQYASIVIGQDMTTGFVGPSGDALEFSITESLALVVREPASICVLKEKA
;
A
#
# COMPACT_ATOMS: atom_id res chain seq x y z
N GLU A 1 8.26 -9.14 -12.95
CA GLU A 1 8.80 -8.17 -13.93
C GLU A 1 7.65 -7.30 -14.43
N GLY A 2 7.91 -6.06 -14.84
CA GLY A 2 6.88 -5.16 -15.38
C GLY A 2 6.31 -4.10 -14.43
N ALA A 3 6.58 -4.15 -13.12
CA ALA A 3 6.17 -3.09 -12.21
C ALA A 3 7.09 -1.86 -12.30
N ASN A 4 6.50 -0.67 -12.20
CA ASN A 4 7.23 0.57 -12.08
C ASN A 4 7.98 0.63 -10.74
N SER A 5 9.04 1.43 -10.67
CA SER A 5 9.71 1.68 -9.39
C SER A 5 10.22 3.11 -9.28
N GLN A 6 9.96 3.72 -8.14
CA GLN A 6 10.41 5.06 -7.80
C GLN A 6 11.33 5.00 -6.58
N LYS A 7 12.44 5.73 -6.63
CA LYS A 7 13.34 5.88 -5.47
C LYS A 7 12.79 6.96 -4.54
N LEU A 8 12.67 6.63 -3.26
CA LEU A 8 12.30 7.56 -2.22
C LEU A 8 13.51 8.32 -1.69
N ALA A 9 13.33 9.60 -1.41
CA ALA A 9 14.23 10.38 -0.58
C ALA A 9 14.15 9.92 0.89
N SER A 10 15.00 10.48 1.77
CA SER A 10 14.98 10.18 3.21
C SER A 10 13.70 10.66 3.92
N TRP A 11 12.95 11.58 3.29
CA TRP A 11 11.84 12.32 3.90
C TRP A 11 12.22 13.05 5.19
N SER A 12 13.49 13.40 5.38
CA SER A 12 13.94 14.19 6.54
C SER A 12 13.31 15.59 6.57
N THR A 13 13.04 16.16 5.39
CA THR A 13 12.38 17.45 5.22
C THR A 13 10.91 17.26 4.88
N VAL A 14 10.03 18.04 5.53
CA VAL A 14 8.59 18.05 5.25
C VAL A 14 8.35 18.52 3.80
N GLY A 15 7.40 17.88 3.11
CA GLY A 15 7.08 18.09 1.69
C GLY A 15 7.69 17.03 0.78
N LYS A 16 8.82 16.43 1.17
CA LYS A 16 9.47 15.39 0.36
C LYS A 16 8.67 14.12 0.23
N ALA A 17 7.82 13.80 1.20
CA ALA A 17 6.94 12.64 1.05
C ALA A 17 5.87 12.89 -0.02
N ALA A 18 5.28 14.10 -0.05
CA ALA A 18 4.33 14.48 -1.08
C ALA A 18 4.98 14.51 -2.48
N ASP A 19 6.15 15.13 -2.61
CA ASP A 19 6.92 15.16 -3.87
C ASP A 19 7.12 13.73 -4.42
N ASP A 20 7.64 12.81 -3.61
CA ASP A 20 7.96 11.45 -4.06
C ASP A 20 6.72 10.64 -4.46
N VAL A 21 5.60 10.82 -3.74
CA VAL A 21 4.33 10.16 -4.08
C VAL A 21 3.76 10.73 -5.38
N ILE A 22 3.82 12.06 -5.57
CA ILE A 22 3.39 12.71 -6.82
C ILE A 22 4.24 12.20 -8.00
N GLN A 23 5.56 12.06 -7.83
CA GLN A 23 6.41 11.49 -8.87
C GLN A 23 6.04 10.04 -9.20
N ALA A 24 5.71 9.23 -8.20
CA ALA A 24 5.22 7.87 -8.43
C ALA A 24 3.87 7.84 -9.15
N MET A 25 2.97 8.79 -8.85
CA MET A 25 1.70 8.94 -9.55
C MET A 25 1.92 9.35 -11.01
N ILE A 26 2.79 10.32 -11.28
CA ILE A 26 3.15 10.73 -12.65
C ILE A 26 3.68 9.53 -13.44
N ALA A 27 4.54 8.70 -12.84
CA ALA A 27 5.06 7.51 -13.50
C ALA A 27 3.95 6.50 -13.87
N LEU A 28 2.93 6.35 -13.03
CA LEU A 28 1.76 5.51 -13.37
C LEU A 28 0.88 6.16 -14.43
N ASP A 29 0.67 7.47 -14.35
CA ASP A 29 -0.13 8.26 -15.27
C ASP A 29 0.45 8.26 -16.69
N GLU A 30 1.75 8.48 -16.82
CA GLU A 30 2.49 8.41 -18.10
C GLU A 30 2.49 7.00 -18.69
N ALA A 31 2.40 5.98 -17.84
CA ALA A 31 2.24 4.59 -18.26
C ALA A 31 0.78 4.23 -18.63
N GLY A 32 -0.16 5.18 -18.56
CA GLY A 32 -1.58 5.00 -18.91
C GLY A 32 -2.44 4.41 -17.79
N TYR A 33 -1.92 4.29 -16.57
CA TYR A 33 -2.63 3.76 -15.41
C TYR A 33 -3.13 4.88 -14.52
N HIS A 34 -4.20 5.52 -14.95
CA HIS A 34 -4.84 6.59 -14.21
C HIS A 34 -5.52 6.07 -12.92
N GLY A 35 -5.64 6.95 -11.94
CA GLY A 35 -6.27 6.65 -10.66
C GLY A 35 -7.74 6.22 -10.77
N PRO A 36 -8.37 5.80 -9.67
CA PRO A 36 -7.96 6.08 -8.29
C PRO A 36 -6.72 5.30 -7.84
N TYR A 37 -5.94 5.91 -6.94
CA TYR A 37 -4.71 5.33 -6.41
C TYR A 37 -4.87 4.98 -4.92
N ALA A 38 -4.26 3.87 -4.52
CA ALA A 38 -4.03 3.52 -3.11
C ALA A 38 -2.54 3.47 -2.81
N LEU A 39 -2.15 4.00 -1.66
CA LEU A 39 -0.76 4.05 -1.19
C LEU A 39 -0.62 3.19 0.06
N THR A 40 0.40 2.34 0.08
CA THR A 40 0.76 1.56 1.25
C THR A 40 2.22 1.85 1.63
N LEU A 41 2.47 2.15 2.89
CA LEU A 41 3.81 2.51 3.38
C LEU A 41 4.24 1.64 4.56
N ALA A 42 5.55 1.42 4.67
CA ALA A 42 6.15 0.89 5.89
C ALA A 42 5.81 1.79 7.10
N PRO A 43 5.70 1.24 8.33
CA PRO A 43 5.26 2.01 9.49
C PRO A 43 6.08 3.27 9.76
N ALA A 44 7.42 3.19 9.62
CA ALA A 44 8.31 4.33 9.82
C ALA A 44 8.01 5.46 8.81
N ARG A 45 7.75 5.12 7.55
CA ARG A 45 7.42 6.05 6.46
C ARG A 45 6.04 6.68 6.66
N PHE A 46 5.05 5.85 6.98
CA PHE A 46 3.69 6.32 7.25
C PHE A 46 3.65 7.34 8.40
N ASN A 47 4.39 7.09 9.48
CA ASN A 47 4.41 7.97 10.64
C ASN A 47 4.96 9.37 10.32
N LEU A 48 5.87 9.51 9.34
CA LEU A 48 6.40 10.82 8.92
C LEU A 48 5.32 11.72 8.29
N LEU A 49 4.23 11.14 7.78
CA LEU A 49 3.15 11.89 7.14
C LEU A 49 2.33 12.74 8.14
N TYR A 50 2.41 12.46 9.44
CA TYR A 50 1.72 13.25 10.47
C TYR A 50 2.40 14.60 10.76
N ARG A 51 3.56 14.86 10.16
CA ARG A 51 4.22 16.15 10.31
C ARG A 51 3.39 17.25 9.64
N ARG A 52 3.33 18.40 10.32
CA ARG A 52 2.69 19.59 9.79
C ARG A 52 3.59 20.28 8.79
N TYR A 53 3.01 20.87 7.76
CA TYR A 53 3.74 21.78 6.89
C TYR A 53 4.26 22.98 7.68
N VAL A 54 5.50 23.39 7.38
CA VAL A 54 6.14 24.55 8.04
C VAL A 54 5.37 25.84 7.70
N GLN A 55 4.83 25.92 6.49
CA GLN A 55 4.00 27.02 6.02
C GLN A 55 2.65 26.44 5.59
N GLY A 56 1.58 26.81 6.30
CA GLY A 56 0.22 26.39 5.98
C GLY A 56 -0.51 25.65 7.11
N ILE A 57 -1.74 25.23 6.81
CA ILE A 57 -2.60 24.45 7.69
C ILE A 57 -2.61 23.01 7.18
N GLY A 58 -2.46 22.07 8.10
CA GLY A 58 -2.58 20.64 7.82
C GLY A 58 -1.26 19.87 7.79
N THR A 59 -1.39 18.58 7.56
CA THR A 59 -0.32 17.57 7.58
C THR A 59 -0.01 17.04 6.19
N GLU A 60 1.17 16.44 6.01
CA GLU A 60 1.50 15.74 4.75
C GLU A 60 0.46 14.65 4.44
N LEU A 61 -0.07 13.99 5.46
CA LEU A 61 -1.12 12.98 5.31
C LEU A 61 -2.42 13.56 4.73
N GLU A 62 -2.86 14.73 5.19
CA GLU A 62 -4.07 15.39 4.66
C GLU A 62 -3.89 15.82 3.21
N HIS A 63 -2.71 16.37 2.86
CA HIS A 63 -2.36 16.66 1.47
C HIS A 63 -2.35 15.39 0.62
N LEU A 64 -1.72 14.31 1.08
CA LEU A 64 -1.69 13.07 0.32
C LEU A 64 -3.07 12.44 0.16
N LYS A 65 -3.97 12.58 1.14
CA LYS A 65 -5.36 12.08 1.04
C LYS A 65 -6.18 12.80 -0.03
N SER A 66 -5.83 14.03 -0.43
CA SER A 66 -6.54 14.72 -1.52
C SER A 66 -6.16 14.20 -2.91
N ILE A 67 -4.98 13.54 -3.03
CA ILE A 67 -4.47 13.03 -4.31
C ILE A 67 -4.49 11.49 -4.41
N VAL A 68 -4.33 10.77 -3.28
CA VAL A 68 -4.45 9.32 -3.17
C VAL A 68 -5.83 8.98 -2.60
N THR A 69 -6.82 8.97 -3.48
CA THR A 69 -8.23 8.95 -3.09
C THR A 69 -8.74 7.61 -2.60
N ASP A 70 -8.09 6.49 -2.94
CA ASP A 70 -8.52 5.15 -2.52
C ASP A 70 -7.86 4.69 -1.21
N GLY A 71 -7.15 5.61 -0.56
CA GLY A 71 -6.65 5.44 0.80
C GLY A 71 -5.14 5.32 0.90
N ILE A 72 -4.67 5.63 2.11
CA ILE A 72 -3.28 5.55 2.50
C ILE A 72 -3.20 4.62 3.71
N PHE A 73 -2.48 3.52 3.57
CA PHE A 73 -2.45 2.43 4.52
C PHE A 73 -1.06 2.25 5.11
N LYS A 74 -1.03 1.94 6.40
CA LYS A 74 0.18 1.49 7.10
C LYS A 74 0.26 -0.03 6.95
N ALA A 75 1.34 -0.55 6.37
CA ALA A 75 1.55 -1.99 6.23
C ALA A 75 2.73 -2.47 7.08
N PRO A 76 2.48 -3.11 8.24
CA PRO A 76 3.53 -3.63 9.12
C PRO A 76 4.44 -4.68 8.49
N VAL A 77 3.96 -5.39 7.45
CA VAL A 77 4.76 -6.38 6.71
C VAL A 77 5.89 -5.74 5.90
N LEU A 78 5.76 -4.46 5.53
CA LEU A 78 6.80 -3.72 4.83
C LEU A 78 7.82 -3.19 5.84
N LYS A 79 9.07 -3.65 5.73
CA LYS A 79 10.18 -3.16 6.56
C LYS A 79 10.57 -1.72 6.21
N THR A 80 10.58 -1.40 4.91
CA THR A 80 10.98 -0.09 4.38
C THR A 80 10.14 0.26 3.15
N GLY A 81 10.21 1.53 2.72
CA GLY A 81 9.58 1.98 1.48
C GLY A 81 8.05 1.90 1.46
N GLY A 82 7.49 1.53 0.32
CA GLY A 82 6.06 1.44 0.09
C GLY A 82 5.67 0.95 -1.30
N VAL A 83 4.37 0.95 -1.57
CA VAL A 83 3.79 0.59 -2.87
C VAL A 83 2.62 1.53 -3.16
N LEU A 84 2.61 2.12 -4.35
CA LEU A 84 1.47 2.85 -4.91
C LEU A 84 0.84 1.98 -6.00
N ILE A 85 -0.48 1.83 -5.99
CA ILE A 85 -1.20 1.06 -7.02
C ILE A 85 -2.35 1.87 -7.59
N ALA A 86 -2.60 1.74 -8.89
CA ALA A 86 -3.91 2.07 -9.46
C ALA A 86 -4.89 0.93 -9.11
N THR A 87 -6.05 1.25 -8.53
CA THR A 87 -6.95 0.25 -7.92
C THR A 87 -8.05 -0.27 -8.83
N GLY A 88 -7.96 0.01 -10.13
CA GLY A 88 -8.86 -0.57 -11.13
C GLY A 88 -8.90 -2.10 -11.05
N ARG A 89 -10.10 -2.68 -10.96
CA ARG A 89 -10.32 -4.13 -10.85
C ARG A 89 -9.72 -4.92 -12.02
N GLN A 90 -9.55 -4.27 -13.16
CA GLN A 90 -8.90 -4.83 -14.35
C GLN A 90 -7.39 -5.08 -14.13
N TYR A 91 -6.74 -4.36 -13.22
CA TYR A 91 -5.29 -4.44 -13.04
C TYR A 91 -4.87 -5.52 -12.05
N ALA A 92 -5.55 -5.60 -10.91
CA ALA A 92 -5.29 -6.60 -9.88
C ALA A 92 -6.57 -6.95 -9.11
N SER A 93 -6.63 -8.17 -8.59
CA SER A 93 -7.73 -8.65 -7.77
C SER A 93 -7.26 -9.69 -6.78
N ILE A 94 -7.85 -9.72 -5.59
CA ILE A 94 -7.75 -10.87 -4.68
C ILE A 94 -8.93 -11.79 -4.97
N VAL A 95 -8.64 -13.04 -5.33
CA VAL A 95 -9.65 -14.09 -5.52
C VAL A 95 -9.82 -14.80 -4.20
N ILE A 96 -11.04 -14.82 -3.68
CA ILE A 96 -11.40 -15.55 -2.46
C ILE A 96 -12.01 -16.89 -2.88
N GLY A 97 -11.33 -18.00 -2.54
CA GLY A 97 -11.85 -19.35 -2.73
C GLY A 97 -12.70 -19.80 -1.54
N GLN A 98 -12.24 -19.51 -0.33
CA GLN A 98 -12.97 -19.73 0.92
C GLN A 98 -12.72 -18.53 1.83
N ASP A 99 -13.79 -17.91 2.32
CA ASP A 99 -13.70 -16.87 3.34
C ASP A 99 -13.30 -17.47 4.71
N MET A 100 -12.91 -16.61 5.64
CA MET A 100 -12.46 -16.99 6.97
C MET A 100 -13.54 -17.80 7.70
N THR A 101 -13.23 -19.06 7.99
CA THR A 101 -14.17 -20.03 8.58
C THR A 101 -13.51 -20.76 9.74
N THR A 102 -14.29 -21.07 10.78
CA THR A 102 -13.87 -21.91 11.89
C THR A 102 -14.29 -23.37 11.67
N GLY A 103 -13.36 -24.30 11.90
CA GLY A 103 -13.59 -25.74 11.91
C GLY A 103 -13.34 -26.31 13.29
N PHE A 104 -14.14 -27.30 13.70
CA PHE A 104 -13.84 -28.07 14.91
C PHE A 104 -12.97 -29.27 14.52
N VAL A 105 -11.76 -29.35 15.09
CA VAL A 105 -10.80 -30.43 14.80
C VAL A 105 -11.10 -31.62 15.70
N GLY A 106 -11.30 -31.38 16.99
CA GLY A 106 -11.58 -32.42 17.97
C GLY A 106 -10.97 -32.12 19.35
N PRO A 107 -11.05 -33.07 20.29
CA PRO A 107 -10.35 -32.97 21.56
C PRO A 107 -8.83 -33.08 21.38
N SER A 108 -8.08 -32.20 22.05
CA SER A 108 -6.61 -32.24 22.17
C SER A 108 -6.23 -32.25 23.65
N GLY A 109 -6.10 -33.45 24.23
CA GLY A 109 -5.93 -33.62 25.67
C GLY A 109 -7.17 -33.12 26.43
N ASP A 110 -6.95 -32.20 27.38
CA ASP A 110 -8.02 -31.58 28.18
C ASP A 110 -8.63 -30.33 27.51
N ALA A 111 -8.24 -30.03 26.26
CA ALA A 111 -8.72 -28.88 25.50
C ALA A 111 -9.52 -29.29 24.25
N LEU A 112 -10.25 -28.33 23.68
CA LEU A 112 -10.91 -28.47 22.38
C LEU A 112 -10.09 -27.71 21.33
N GLU A 113 -9.78 -28.39 20.24
CA GLU A 113 -9.02 -27.83 19.13
C GLU A 113 -9.95 -27.37 18.00
N PHE A 114 -9.69 -26.15 17.53
CA PHE A 114 -10.39 -25.52 16.41
C PHE A 114 -9.37 -25.03 15.39
N SER A 115 -9.74 -25.06 14.11
CA SER A 115 -8.96 -24.49 13.02
C SER A 115 -9.63 -23.23 12.50
N ILE A 116 -8.84 -22.22 12.12
CA ILE A 116 -9.32 -21.10 11.31
C ILE A 116 -8.70 -21.25 9.93
N THR A 117 -9.52 -21.32 8.88
CA THR A 117 -9.06 -21.50 7.50
C THR A 117 -9.61 -20.40 6.61
N GLU A 118 -8.80 -19.99 5.65
CA GLU A 118 -9.13 -19.03 4.58
C GLU A 118 -8.34 -19.46 3.34
N SER A 119 -8.92 -19.29 2.15
CA SER A 119 -8.24 -19.55 0.88
C SER A 119 -8.40 -18.34 -0.02
N LEU A 120 -7.27 -17.68 -0.32
CA LEU A 120 -7.22 -16.52 -1.20
C LEU A 120 -5.97 -16.54 -2.08
N ALA A 121 -6.05 -15.88 -3.23
CA ALA A 121 -4.92 -15.71 -4.14
C ALA A 121 -4.91 -14.29 -4.73
N LEU A 122 -3.73 -13.66 -4.76
CA LEU A 122 -3.54 -12.41 -5.49
C LEU A 122 -3.35 -12.69 -6.97
N VAL A 123 -4.13 -12.04 -7.82
CA VAL A 123 -3.99 -12.07 -9.28
C VAL A 123 -3.63 -10.67 -9.76
N VAL A 124 -2.41 -10.50 -10.24
CA VAL A 124 -1.94 -9.27 -10.90
C VAL A 124 -1.97 -9.49 -12.40
N ARG A 125 -2.86 -8.76 -13.10
CA ARG A 125 -3.01 -8.83 -14.56
C ARG A 125 -2.11 -7.81 -15.25
N GLU A 126 -2.01 -6.61 -14.67
CA GLU A 126 -1.24 -5.50 -15.20
C GLU A 126 -0.17 -5.06 -14.19
N PRO A 127 1.01 -5.71 -14.14
CA PRO A 127 2.06 -5.33 -13.19
C PRO A 127 2.50 -3.87 -13.31
N ALA A 128 2.41 -3.26 -14.49
CA ALA A 128 2.80 -1.87 -14.72
C ALA A 128 1.86 -0.85 -14.04
N SER A 129 0.68 -1.27 -13.58
CA SER A 129 -0.21 -0.43 -12.75
C SER A 129 0.30 -0.23 -11.31
N ILE A 130 1.43 -0.83 -10.95
CA ILE A 130 2.04 -0.85 -9.63
C ILE A 130 3.35 -0.08 -9.67
N CYS A 131 3.54 0.86 -8.74
CA CYS A 131 4.80 1.56 -8.52
C CYS A 131 5.39 1.20 -7.15
N VAL A 132 6.53 0.51 -7.16
CA VAL A 132 7.26 0.14 -5.94
C VAL A 132 8.12 1.31 -5.49
N LEU A 133 7.87 1.80 -4.28
CA LEU A 133 8.61 2.89 -3.66
C LEU A 133 9.79 2.33 -2.88
N LYS A 134 10.98 2.37 -3.47
CA LYS A 134 12.20 1.78 -2.92
C LYS A 134 13.00 2.84 -2.16
N GLU A 135 13.58 2.47 -1.03
CA GLU A 135 14.57 3.36 -0.41
C GLU A 135 15.83 3.45 -1.27
N LYS A 136 16.50 4.59 -1.19
CA LYS A 136 17.86 4.73 -1.70
C LYS A 136 18.75 3.79 -0.87
N ALA A 137 19.39 2.84 -1.54
CA ALA A 137 20.49 2.05 -0.98
C ALA A 137 21.66 2.97 -0.61
#